data_AF-A0A529ZE52-F1
#
_entry.id   AF-A0A529ZE52-F1
#
_cell.length_a   1.000
_cell.length_b   1.000
_cell.length_c   1.000
_cell.angle_alpha   90.00
_cell.angle_beta   90.00
_cell.angle_gamma   90.00
#
_symmetry.space_group_name_H-M   'P 1'
#
loop_
_entity.id
_entity.type
_entity.pdbx_description
1 polymer ?
#
loop_
_entity_poly.entity_id
_entity_poly.type
_entity_poly.pdbx_seq_one_letter_code
_entity_poly.pdbx_strand_id
1 'polypeptide(L)'
;MIGALPTAASLYERVRRVIPPVEWPAFADDIEAILALKRERNAVILAHNYQTPEIFHCVADIVGDSLALARKAMVVDADVIV
;
A
#
# COMPACT_ATOMS: atom_id res chain seq x y z
N MET A 1 0.73 -9.94 18.20
CA MET A 1 0.18 -10.99 17.32
C MET A 1 0.60 -10.65 15.91
N ILE A 2 1.37 -11.52 15.25
CA ILE A 2 1.82 -11.30 13.87
C ILE A 2 0.65 -11.71 12.97
N GLY A 3 -0.15 -10.74 12.52
CA GLY A 3 -1.23 -11.02 11.56
C GLY A 3 -0.64 -11.50 10.23
N ALA A 4 -1.32 -12.40 9.54
CA ALA A 4 -0.95 -12.77 8.17
C ALA A 4 -0.99 -11.52 7.28
N LEU A 5 0.02 -11.35 6.42
CA LEU A 5 0.01 -10.28 5.43
C LEU A 5 -1.21 -10.45 4.50
N PRO A 6 -1.88 -9.37 4.11
CA PRO A 6 -2.93 -9.46 3.10
C PRO A 6 -2.35 -9.97 1.78
N THR A 7 -3.09 -10.84 1.09
CA THR A 7 -2.72 -11.31 -0.25
C THR A 7 -3.28 -10.37 -1.31
N ALA A 8 -2.74 -10.39 -2.53
CA ALA A 8 -3.30 -9.60 -3.63
C ALA A 8 -4.77 -9.95 -3.87
N ALA A 9 -5.12 -11.24 -3.84
CA ALA A 9 -6.51 -11.68 -3.97
C ALA A 9 -7.44 -11.02 -2.92
N SER A 10 -6.99 -10.87 -1.68
CA SER A 10 -7.79 -10.22 -0.63
C SER A 10 -7.93 -8.70 -0.81
N LEU A 11 -7.01 -8.08 -1.56
CA LEU A 11 -6.96 -6.63 -1.77
C LEU A 11 -7.74 -6.19 -3.01
N TYR A 12 -8.00 -7.10 -3.97
CA TYR A 12 -8.72 -6.78 -5.20
C TYR A 12 -10.10 -6.13 -4.95
N GLU A 13 -10.82 -6.56 -3.92
CA GLU A 13 -12.13 -6.00 -3.55
C GLU A 13 -12.11 -4.49 -3.27
N ARG A 14 -10.95 -3.94 -2.88
CA ARG A 14 -10.79 -2.50 -2.63
C ARG A 14 -10.77 -1.68 -3.91
N VAL A 15 -10.34 -2.29 -5.02
CA VAL A 15 -10.10 -1.61 -6.31
C VAL A 15 -11.01 -2.11 -7.43
N ARG A 16 -11.81 -3.15 -7.21
CA ARG A 16 -12.68 -3.77 -8.24
C ARG A 16 -13.62 -2.83 -9.00
N ARG A 17 -13.92 -1.65 -8.43
CA ARG A 17 -14.78 -0.64 -9.07
C ARG A 17 -14.06 0.17 -10.14
N VAL A 18 -12.72 0.19 -10.10
CA VAL A 18 -11.88 1.04 -10.95
C VAL A 18 -10.80 0.24 -11.70
N ILE A 19 -10.45 -0.96 -11.25
CA ILE A 19 -9.54 -1.88 -11.94
C ILE A 19 -10.32 -3.12 -12.40
N PRO A 20 -10.47 -3.34 -13.71
CA PRO A 20 -11.08 -4.55 -14.26
C PRO A 20 -10.34 -5.83 -13.86
N PRO A 21 -11.04 -6.97 -13.69
CA PRO A 21 -10.39 -8.23 -13.29
C PRO A 21 -9.30 -8.70 -14.26
N VAL A 22 -9.42 -8.36 -15.55
CA VAL A 22 -8.44 -8.72 -16.59
C VAL A 22 -7.11 -7.97 -16.43
N GLU A 23 -7.13 -6.79 -15.81
CA GLU A 23 -5.93 -5.98 -15.57
C GLU A 23 -5.26 -6.33 -14.23
N TRP A 24 -6.01 -6.89 -13.28
CA TRP A 24 -5.51 -7.19 -11.93
C TRP A 24 -4.23 -8.04 -11.87
N PRO A 25 -4.07 -9.10 -12.70
CA PRO A 25 -2.84 -9.89 -12.69
C PRO A 25 -1.57 -9.08 -12.97
N ALA A 26 -1.67 -7.94 -13.66
CA ALA A 26 -0.52 -7.07 -13.92
C ALA A 26 0.01 -6.37 -12.65
N PHE A 27 -0.79 -6.30 -11.57
CA PHE A 27 -0.43 -5.65 -10.31
C PHE A 27 -0.24 -6.64 -9.16
N ALA A 28 -0.88 -7.80 -9.22
CA ALA A 28 -0.97 -8.74 -8.10
C ALA A 28 0.40 -9.19 -7.59
N ASP A 29 1.31 -9.59 -8.49
CA ASP A 29 2.64 -10.09 -8.13
C ASP A 29 3.49 -8.99 -7.46
N ASP A 30 3.46 -7.78 -8.02
CA ASP A 30 4.18 -6.63 -7.47
C ASP A 30 3.63 -6.21 -6.10
N ILE A 31 2.31 -6.24 -5.91
CA ILE A 31 1.68 -5.93 -4.62
C ILE A 31 2.17 -6.92 -3.55
N GLU A 32 2.20 -8.22 -3.84
CA GLU A 32 2.67 -9.22 -2.89
C GLU A 32 4.16 -9.04 -2.57
N ALA A 33 4.99 -8.77 -3.59
CA ALA A 33 6.40 -8.49 -3.41
C ALA A 33 6.64 -7.24 -2.54
N ILE A 34 5.91 -6.15 -2.80
CA ILE A 34 6.00 -4.90 -2.03
C ILE A 34 5.59 -5.15 -0.57
N LEU A 35 4.50 -5.88 -0.31
CA LEU A 35 4.06 -6.17 1.06
C LEU A 35 5.06 -7.03 1.83
N ALA A 36 5.68 -8.00 1.15
CA ALA A 36 6.73 -8.83 1.73
C ALA A 36 7.97 -7.99 2.10
N LEU A 37 8.45 -7.17 1.16
CA LEU A 37 9.60 -6.28 1.35
C LEU A 37 9.34 -5.22 2.42
N LYS A 38 8.15 -4.62 2.42
CA LYS A 38 7.74 -3.63 3.43
C LYS A 38 7.89 -4.20 4.84
N ARG A 39 7.43 -5.43 5.05
CA ARG A 39 7.57 -6.13 6.34
C ARG A 39 9.03 -6.47 6.65
N GLU A 40 9.79 -6.99 5.68
CA GLU A 40 11.21 -7.33 5.87
C GLU A 40 12.06 -6.11 6.26
N ARG A 41 11.75 -4.96 5.68
CA ARG A 41 12.50 -3.71 5.85
C ARG A 41 11.98 -2.82 6.97
N ASN A 42 10.94 -3.25 7.70
CA ASN A 42 10.22 -2.41 8.66
C ASN A 42 9.92 -1.03 8.05
N ALA A 43 9.35 -1.04 6.84
CA ALA A 43 9.09 0.17 6.07
C ALA A 43 7.63 0.62 6.21
N VAL A 44 7.39 1.92 6.02
CA VAL A 44 6.06 2.50 5.83
C VAL A 44 5.97 3.12 4.44
N ILE A 45 4.81 2.99 3.80
CA ILE A 45 4.54 3.62 2.49
C ILE A 45 3.54 4.77 2.68
N LEU A 46 3.95 5.98 2.30
CA LEU A 46 3.15 7.20 2.29
C LEU A 46 2.64 7.46 0.85
N ALA A 47 1.32 7.42 0.64
CA ALA A 47 0.74 7.70 -0.68
C ALA A 47 -0.06 9.01 -0.69
N HIS A 48 0.25 9.88 -1.64
CA HIS A 48 -0.54 11.07 -1.91
C HIS A 48 -1.88 10.71 -2.58
N ASN A 49 -2.89 11.55 -2.43
CA ASN A 49 -4.23 11.42 -3.04
C ASN A 49 -4.26 11.25 -4.57
N TYR A 50 -3.12 11.43 -5.26
CA TYR A 50 -3.02 11.30 -6.72
C TYR A 50 -2.38 9.98 -7.17
N GLN A 51 -2.04 9.10 -6.24
CA GLN A 51 -1.52 7.78 -6.58
C GLN A 51 -2.60 6.91 -7.22
N THR A 52 -2.17 5.97 -8.07
CA THR A 52 -3.07 5.03 -8.73
C THR A 52 -3.76 4.13 -7.70
N PRO A 53 -4.97 3.61 -8.00
CA PRO A 53 -5.79 2.89 -7.02
C PRO A 53 -5.09 1.68 -6.38
N GLU A 54 -4.31 0.94 -7.16
CA GLU A 54 -3.53 -0.21 -6.71
C GLU A 54 -2.44 0.19 -5.72
N ILE A 55 -1.81 1.36 -5.89
CA ILE A 55 -0.85 1.86 -4.89
C ILE A 55 -1.61 2.35 -3.66
N PHE A 56 -2.61 3.22 -3.88
CA PHE A 56 -3.31 3.96 -2.84
C PHE A 56 -4.12 3.05 -1.90
N HIS A 57 -4.77 1.99 -2.42
CA HIS A 57 -5.65 1.13 -1.64
C HIS A 57 -5.04 -0.22 -1.25
N CYS A 58 -3.97 -0.67 -1.91
CA CYS A 58 -3.41 -2.01 -1.68
C CYS A 58 -2.10 -2.00 -0.89
N VAL A 59 -1.15 -1.09 -1.16
CA VAL A 59 0.19 -1.13 -0.52
C VAL A 59 0.46 0.00 0.47
N ALA A 60 -0.17 1.16 0.30
CA ALA A 60 0.01 2.32 1.18
C ALA A 60 -0.46 2.06 2.62
N ASP A 61 0.32 2.50 3.61
CA ASP A 61 -0.05 2.46 5.03
C ASP A 61 -0.72 3.76 5.46
N ILE A 62 -0.21 4.86 4.93
CA ILE A 62 -0.66 6.21 5.26
C ILE A 62 -0.99 6.92 3.96
N VAL A 63 -2.23 7.41 3.88
CA VAL A 63 -2.71 8.21 2.75
C VAL A 63 -3.09 9.62 3.20
N GLY A 64 -2.99 10.58 2.28
CA GLY A 64 -3.45 11.95 2.49
C GLY A 64 -2.92 12.98 1.49
N ASP A 65 -3.25 14.25 1.76
CA ASP A 65 -2.64 15.41 1.11
C ASP A 65 -1.26 15.75 1.72
N SER A 66 -0.59 16.78 1.19
CA SER A 66 0.73 17.21 1.64
C SER A 66 0.81 17.49 3.14
N LEU A 67 -0.20 18.14 3.73
CA LEU A 67 -0.18 18.52 5.15
C LEU A 67 -0.42 17.31 6.04
N ALA A 68 -1.37 16.45 5.66
CA ALA A 68 -1.67 15.23 6.38
C ALA A 68 -0.47 14.27 6.38
N LEU A 69 0.19 14.09 5.23
CA LEU A 69 1.38 13.25 5.11
C LEU A 69 2.55 13.82 5.93
N ALA A 70 2.82 15.13 5.83
CA ALA A 70 3.88 15.77 6.62
C ALA A 70 3.68 15.59 8.12
N ARG A 71 2.45 15.74 8.62
CA ARG A 71 2.13 15.54 10.04
C ARG A 71 2.32 14.09 10.49
N LYS A 72 1.89 13.13 9.68
CA LYS A 72 1.99 11.70 10.03
C LYS A 72 3.43 11.21 9.97
N ALA A 73 4.22 11.66 8.99
CA ALA A 73 5.63 11.30 8.84
C ALA A 73 6.47 11.65 10.08
N MET A 74 6.10 12.70 10.83
CA MET A 74 6.79 13.10 12.07
C MET A 74 6.69 12.10 13.22
N VAL A 75 5.74 11.16 13.18
CA VAL A 75 5.44 10.23 14.28
C VAL A 75 5.53 8.76 13.87
N VAL A 76 6.06 8.48 12.67
CA VAL A 76 6.26 7.11 12.19
C VAL A 76 7.44 6.48 12.91
N ASP A 77 7.26 5.24 13.36
CA ASP A 77 8.29 4.38 13.95
C ASP A 77 8.62 3.22 12.97
N ALA A 78 9.25 3.57 11.85
CA ALA A 78 9.64 2.66 10.78
C ALA A 78 11.08 3.01 10.35
N ASP A 79 11.87 1.98 10.00
CA ASP A 79 13.27 2.17 9.61
C ASP A 79 13.41 2.82 8.23
N VAL A 80 12.39 2.65 7.37
CA VAL A 80 12.36 3.18 6.01
C VAL A 80 11.01 3.83 5.71
N ILE A 81 11.03 4.98 5.07
CA ILE A 81 9.85 5.66 4.54
C ILE A 81 9.96 5.70 3.01
N VAL A 82 8.91 5.24 2.32
CA VAL A 82 8.75 5.32 0.85
C VAL A 82 7.60 6.24 0.50
#